data_AF-A0A354VAJ9-F1
#
_entry.id   AF-A0A354VAJ9-F1
#
_cell.length_a   1.000
_cell.length_b   1.000
_cell.length_c   1.000
_cell.angle_alpha   90.00
_cell.angle_beta   90.00
_cell.angle_gamma   90.00
#
_symmetry.space_group_name_H-M   'P 1'
#
loop_
_entity.id
_entity.type
_entity.pdbx_description
1 polymer ?
#
loop_
_entity_poly.entity_id
_entity_poly.type
_entity_poly.pdbx_seq_one_letter_code
_entity_poly.pdbx_strand_id
1 'polypeptide(L)'
;MRDGIDRRGWWQRERAGQLSVQPDDHGRQLCAELHLDISNDGACGMRRSIYLGLCDDRRGVTAPMIAVALVVIVGIMGFVTDLGHAFVVQRSLQASADAAALAGAKDINCCSSAPTQALTTATKYSAVAGQLNAQSNITATMAGGYPKLLCLTSTGISCTGSSAANAIQVRQQATVPMLFAQVLGIKTMTVSATSTAGLAGGIPQPLNVMIVLDTTGSMDQRDSSCSIKGATKEACALAGIRVLLNALSPTADQIGLMVFPGLTNSSQAAADICGSGSPKVAPYNASPAPVYQIVGFNSNYRTSNGATTLNSASPLVQAAQGSSSCQGIQATGGVGTYYADAINAAQTALLNANGQANAQNVIIFLSDGDADASTAPTSKARNQCHEGIAAAHAATAAGTWVYSIAYAADTSSSTSCSTDSPRISACATMQQIASDSTKFFSDTQGSSNGCASGAQSVAELVSVFKSISYSLVPPRLLLNTTT
;
A
#
# COMPACT_ATOMS: atom_id res chain seq x y z
N MET A 1 -5.42 -51.53 -51.92
CA MET A 1 -6.52 -51.44 -52.92
C MET A 1 -7.15 -50.07 -52.71
N ARG A 2 -6.94 -49.14 -53.65
CA ARG A 2 -7.77 -48.90 -54.86
C ARG A 2 -9.11 -48.26 -54.50
N ASP A 3 -9.64 -47.22 -55.15
CA ASP A 3 -9.20 -46.21 -56.14
C ASP A 3 -10.21 -45.02 -55.96
N GLY A 4 -10.14 -43.80 -56.49
CA GLY A 4 -9.31 -43.09 -57.48
C GLY A 4 -9.70 -41.58 -57.45
N ILE A 5 -8.92 -40.58 -57.92
CA ILE A 5 -8.43 -40.37 -59.32
C ILE A 5 -9.64 -40.06 -60.23
N ASP A 6 -9.75 -39.01 -61.05
CA ASP A 6 -8.83 -38.11 -61.81
C ASP A 6 -9.53 -36.73 -62.02
N ARG A 7 -9.02 -35.63 -62.63
CA ARG A 7 -7.72 -34.93 -62.80
C ARG A 7 -7.94 -33.79 -63.83
N ARG A 8 -7.02 -32.81 -63.87
CA ARG A 8 -6.62 -31.89 -64.99
C ARG A 8 -7.08 -30.43 -64.82
N GLY A 9 -6.24 -29.42 -65.09
CA GLY A 9 -4.81 -29.34 -65.52
C GLY A 9 -4.44 -27.84 -65.68
N TRP A 10 -3.24 -27.36 -66.03
CA TRP A 10 -2.02 -27.91 -66.65
C TRP A 10 -0.81 -27.06 -66.16
N TRP A 11 0.37 -27.63 -65.83
CA TRP A 11 1.65 -27.62 -66.60
C TRP A 11 2.13 -26.24 -67.16
N GLN A 12 3.41 -25.84 -67.19
CA GLN A 12 4.70 -26.54 -66.99
C GLN A 12 5.85 -25.57 -66.58
N ARG A 13 7.02 -26.09 -66.15
CA ARG A 13 8.28 -25.35 -65.87
C ARG A 13 9.20 -25.32 -67.10
N GLU A 14 10.05 -24.28 -67.22
CA GLU A 14 11.45 -24.26 -67.74
C GLU A 14 11.95 -22.80 -67.77
N ARG A 15 13.20 -22.36 -67.47
CA ARG A 15 14.48 -23.00 -67.07
C ARG A 15 15.19 -22.17 -65.99
N ALA A 16 16.22 -22.75 -65.37
CA ALA A 16 17.21 -22.04 -64.55
C ALA A 16 18.59 -22.02 -65.24
N GLY A 17 19.44 -21.07 -64.85
CA GLY A 17 20.88 -21.03 -65.17
C GLY A 17 21.32 -19.87 -66.09
N GLN A 18 22.51 -19.30 -65.95
CA GLN A 18 23.52 -19.42 -64.88
C GLN A 18 24.30 -18.09 -64.71
N LEU A 19 24.63 -17.85 -63.45
CA LEU A 19 25.82 -17.19 -62.90
C LEU A 19 27.01 -16.90 -63.85
N SER A 20 27.55 -15.66 -63.81
CA SER A 20 28.98 -15.32 -63.54
C SER A 20 29.35 -13.95 -64.16
N VAL A 21 29.85 -13.00 -63.36
CA VAL A 21 31.25 -12.52 -63.36
C VAL A 21 31.72 -11.92 -64.70
N GLN A 22 31.96 -10.60 -64.73
CA GLN A 22 32.72 -9.94 -65.79
C GLN A 22 34.20 -10.36 -65.74
N PRO A 23 34.83 -10.57 -66.90
CA PRO A 23 36.27 -10.42 -67.06
C PRO A 23 36.65 -9.38 -68.12
N ASP A 24 37.81 -8.76 -67.87
CA ASP A 24 38.86 -8.37 -68.79
C ASP A 24 38.61 -7.29 -69.88
N ASP A 25 38.95 -6.06 -69.47
CA ASP A 25 40.18 -5.36 -69.88
C ASP A 25 40.46 -5.16 -71.38
N HIS A 26 40.38 -3.90 -71.83
CA HIS A 26 41.11 -3.40 -73.00
C HIS A 26 41.46 -1.90 -72.85
N GLY A 27 42.73 -1.55 -73.07
CA GLY A 27 43.14 -0.18 -73.42
C GLY A 27 43.95 0.58 -72.34
N ARG A 28 45.25 0.29 -72.26
CA ARG A 28 46.20 1.03 -71.42
C ARG A 28 46.56 2.43 -71.98
N GLN A 29 47.19 3.20 -71.08
CA GLN A 29 48.25 4.19 -71.32
C GLN A 29 47.87 5.65 -71.62
N LEU A 30 48.20 6.48 -70.62
CA LEU A 30 48.62 7.87 -70.78
C LEU A 30 49.85 7.96 -71.70
N CYS A 31 49.80 8.85 -72.67
CA CYS A 31 50.98 9.49 -73.27
C CYS A 31 50.85 11.01 -73.09
N ALA A 32 51.96 11.67 -72.82
CA ALA A 32 52.08 13.12 -72.77
C ALA A 32 52.45 13.69 -74.16
N GLU A 33 52.78 14.98 -74.21
CA GLU A 33 53.30 15.74 -75.39
C GLU A 33 52.27 16.04 -76.51
N LEU A 34 52.34 17.15 -77.24
CA LEU A 34 52.90 18.49 -76.94
C LEU A 34 52.11 19.53 -77.78
N HIS A 35 52.60 20.77 -77.80
CA HIS A 35 51.97 22.01 -78.26
C HIS A 35 51.86 22.17 -79.81
N LEU A 36 50.99 23.11 -80.22
CA LEU A 36 50.97 23.84 -81.51
C LEU A 36 50.49 23.03 -82.76
N ASP A 37 49.84 23.59 -83.79
CA ASP A 37 49.62 25.02 -84.10
C ASP A 37 48.45 25.29 -85.09
N ILE A 38 48.04 26.57 -85.16
CA ILE A 38 47.51 27.33 -86.33
C ILE A 38 46.19 26.95 -87.08
N SER A 39 45.42 28.01 -87.36
CA SER A 39 44.47 28.27 -88.48
C SER A 39 42.98 27.83 -88.40
N ASN A 40 42.17 28.80 -87.95
CA ASN A 40 41.13 29.52 -88.70
C ASN A 40 39.85 28.87 -89.29
N ASP A 41 38.75 29.55 -88.93
CA ASP A 41 37.59 29.97 -89.73
C ASP A 41 36.51 28.97 -90.17
N GLY A 42 35.36 29.08 -89.49
CA GLY A 42 34.07 28.50 -89.88
C GLY A 42 32.97 28.88 -88.88
N ALA A 43 32.17 29.91 -89.17
CA ALA A 43 31.16 30.45 -88.25
C ALA A 43 29.80 29.70 -88.28
N CYS A 44 28.95 30.00 -87.28
CA CYS A 44 27.58 29.48 -87.03
C CYS A 44 27.51 28.06 -86.38
N GLY A 45 26.73 27.80 -85.31
CA GLY A 45 25.89 28.68 -84.49
C GLY A 45 25.15 27.93 -83.34
N MET A 46 24.53 28.70 -82.43
CA MET A 46 23.62 28.27 -81.34
C MET A 46 24.09 27.32 -80.20
N ARG A 47 24.64 27.98 -79.17
CA ARG A 47 24.26 27.89 -77.74
C ARG A 47 23.18 26.87 -77.28
N ARG A 48 23.57 26.05 -76.30
CA ARG A 48 22.93 25.88 -74.96
C ARG A 48 21.47 25.37 -74.89
N SER A 49 21.26 24.05 -74.88
CA SER A 49 19.93 23.45 -74.64
C SER A 49 19.91 22.03 -74.01
N ILE A 50 20.63 21.78 -72.91
CA ILE A 50 20.43 20.54 -72.10
C ILE A 50 19.17 20.64 -71.19
N TYR A 51 18.64 21.85 -70.97
CA TYR A 51 17.53 22.10 -70.04
C TYR A 51 16.11 21.93 -70.61
N LEU A 52 15.95 21.45 -71.85
CA LEU A 52 14.65 21.39 -72.55
C LEU A 52 14.06 19.99 -72.74
N GLY A 53 14.63 18.97 -72.08
CA GLY A 53 14.05 17.61 -72.01
C GLY A 53 13.05 17.39 -70.87
N LEU A 54 12.95 18.33 -69.91
CA LEU A 54 12.14 18.20 -68.69
C LEU A 54 10.73 18.82 -68.79
N CYS A 55 10.38 19.44 -69.92
CA CYS A 55 9.16 20.26 -70.03
C CYS A 55 7.97 19.59 -70.74
N ASP A 56 8.09 18.33 -71.20
CA ASP A 56 7.00 17.62 -71.90
C ASP A 56 6.59 16.29 -71.23
N ASP A 57 6.86 16.13 -69.93
CA ASP A 57 6.34 15.00 -69.16
C ASP A 57 5.21 15.44 -68.22
N ARG A 58 3.96 15.24 -68.67
CA ARG A 58 2.74 15.57 -67.92
C ARG A 58 2.53 14.71 -66.65
N ARG A 59 3.44 13.79 -66.32
CA ARG A 59 3.41 13.02 -65.07
C ARG A 59 4.09 13.73 -63.89
N GLY A 60 4.78 14.85 -64.14
CA GLY A 60 5.59 15.58 -63.14
C GLY A 60 4.85 16.25 -61.98
N VAL A 61 3.51 16.31 -61.96
CA VAL A 61 2.73 16.96 -60.88
C VAL A 61 2.63 16.10 -59.61
N THR A 62 2.76 14.78 -59.73
CA THR A 62 2.64 13.86 -58.57
C THR A 62 3.80 13.99 -57.60
N ALA A 63 5.04 14.16 -58.10
CA ALA A 63 6.24 14.31 -57.29
C ALA A 63 6.20 15.48 -56.29
N PRO A 64 5.88 16.75 -56.69
CA PRO A 64 5.78 17.85 -55.74
C PRO A 64 4.59 17.71 -54.77
N MET A 65 3.46 17.13 -55.19
CA MET A 65 2.35 16.84 -54.27
C MET A 65 2.72 15.83 -53.19
N ILE A 66 3.42 14.74 -53.57
CA ILE A 66 3.91 13.73 -52.62
C ILE A 66 4.98 14.33 -51.69
N ALA A 67 5.87 15.18 -52.21
CA ALA A 67 6.88 15.87 -51.40
C ALA A 67 6.24 16.77 -50.32
N VAL A 68 5.23 17.57 -50.67
CA VAL A 68 4.48 18.39 -49.70
C VAL A 68 3.73 17.51 -48.70
N ALA A 69 3.07 16.44 -49.15
CA ALA A 69 2.35 15.52 -48.27
C ALA A 69 3.28 14.83 -47.26
N LEU A 70 4.50 14.43 -47.66
CA LEU A 70 5.50 13.85 -46.77
C LEU A 70 5.91 14.84 -45.66
N VAL A 71 6.15 16.10 -45.99
CA VAL A 71 6.49 17.14 -45.00
C VAL A 71 5.36 17.32 -43.98
N VAL A 72 4.09 17.34 -44.44
CA VAL A 72 2.92 17.43 -43.56
C VAL A 72 2.81 16.20 -42.63
N ILE A 73 2.99 14.99 -43.16
CA ILE A 73 2.91 13.75 -42.37
C ILE A 73 4.03 13.71 -41.31
N VAL A 74 5.26 14.07 -41.67
CA VAL A 74 6.39 14.15 -40.72
C VAL A 74 6.13 15.20 -39.63
N GLY A 75 5.56 16.35 -39.99
CA GLY A 75 5.17 17.38 -39.02
C GLY A 75 4.13 16.88 -38.01
N ILE A 76 3.11 16.15 -38.48
CA ILE A 76 2.08 15.54 -37.61
C ILE A 76 2.69 14.46 -36.71
N MET A 77 3.55 13.57 -37.24
CA MET A 77 4.24 12.55 -36.45
C MET A 77 5.12 13.16 -35.35
N GLY A 78 5.83 14.25 -35.65
CA GLY A 78 6.62 14.98 -34.67
C GLY A 78 5.75 15.57 -33.55
N PHE A 79 4.65 16.23 -33.90
CA PHE A 79 3.70 16.79 -32.95
C PHE A 79 3.05 15.73 -32.05
N VAL A 80 2.64 14.59 -32.60
CA VAL A 80 2.10 13.45 -31.84
C VAL A 80 3.15 12.89 -30.86
N THR A 81 4.41 12.83 -31.28
CA THR A 81 5.52 12.33 -30.44
C THR A 81 5.80 13.28 -29.27
N ASP A 82 5.85 14.59 -29.52
CA ASP A 82 6.05 15.61 -28.49
C ASP A 82 4.92 15.62 -27.45
N LEU A 83 3.66 15.56 -27.91
CA LEU A 83 2.50 15.44 -27.01
C LEU A 83 2.54 14.12 -26.23
N GLY A 84 2.84 12.99 -26.89
CA GLY A 84 2.94 11.68 -26.26
C GLY A 84 3.97 11.68 -25.13
N HIS A 85 5.15 12.25 -25.36
CA HIS A 85 6.18 12.42 -24.33
C HIS A 85 5.67 13.30 -23.17
N ALA A 86 5.07 14.46 -23.46
CA ALA A 86 4.54 15.35 -22.44
C ALA A 86 3.41 14.71 -21.59
N PHE A 87 2.52 13.90 -22.19
CA PHE A 87 1.50 13.15 -21.47
C PHE A 87 2.10 12.08 -20.55
N VAL A 88 3.16 11.40 -20.96
CA VAL A 88 3.90 10.46 -20.10
C VAL A 88 4.52 11.18 -18.90
N VAL A 89 5.16 12.34 -19.13
CA VAL A 89 5.69 13.18 -18.03
C VAL A 89 4.56 13.63 -17.10
N GLN A 90 3.44 14.12 -17.64
CA GLN A 90 2.30 14.57 -16.83
C GLN A 90 1.70 13.43 -15.98
N ARG A 91 1.54 12.23 -16.55
CA ARG A 91 1.03 11.05 -15.82
C ARG A 91 2.00 10.65 -14.70
N SER A 92 3.30 10.73 -14.94
CA SER A 92 4.33 10.49 -13.93
C SER A 92 4.28 11.50 -12.79
N LEU A 93 4.18 12.80 -13.12
CA LEU A 93 3.99 13.87 -12.13
C LEU A 93 2.69 13.69 -11.31
N GLN A 94 1.62 13.18 -11.92
CA GLN A 94 0.39 12.90 -11.18
C GLN A 94 0.60 11.77 -10.17
N ALA A 95 1.20 10.65 -10.57
CA ALA A 95 1.51 9.56 -9.65
C ALA A 95 2.43 10.01 -8.49
N SER A 96 3.42 10.87 -8.75
CA SER A 96 4.28 11.42 -7.70
C SER A 96 3.54 12.46 -6.82
N ALA A 97 2.61 13.23 -7.37
CA ALA A 97 1.78 14.16 -6.62
C ALA A 97 0.78 13.43 -5.71
N ASP A 98 0.18 12.34 -6.18
CA ASP A 98 -0.70 11.48 -5.42
C ASP A 98 0.05 10.81 -4.25
N ALA A 99 1.24 10.27 -4.51
CA ALA A 99 2.09 9.68 -3.47
C ALA A 99 2.54 10.74 -2.42
N ALA A 100 2.97 11.92 -2.87
CA ALA A 100 3.33 13.04 -2.01
C ALA A 100 2.14 13.54 -1.16
N ALA A 101 0.95 13.63 -1.74
CA ALA A 101 -0.25 14.07 -1.04
C ALA A 101 -0.65 13.06 0.05
N LEU A 102 -0.71 11.77 -0.27
CA LEU A 102 -1.01 10.71 0.69
C LEU A 102 0.02 10.64 1.83
N ALA A 103 1.32 10.74 1.51
CA ALA A 103 2.38 10.72 2.51
C ALA A 103 2.31 11.94 3.45
N GLY A 104 2.12 13.14 2.90
CA GLY A 104 1.91 14.34 3.71
C GLY A 104 0.64 14.31 4.55
N ALA A 105 -0.45 13.73 4.02
CA ALA A 105 -1.74 13.63 4.71
C ALA A 105 -1.70 12.70 5.94
N LYS A 106 -0.82 11.69 5.94
CA LYS A 106 -0.56 10.84 7.11
C LYS A 106 0.05 11.64 8.28
N ASP A 107 0.84 12.66 7.97
CA ASP A 107 1.62 13.44 8.95
C ASP A 107 0.91 14.75 9.38
N ILE A 108 -0.30 15.02 8.90
CA ILE A 108 -1.12 16.14 9.40
C ILE A 108 -1.41 15.91 10.89
N ASN A 109 -1.10 16.91 11.73
CA ASN A 109 -1.23 16.85 13.19
C ASN A 109 -0.42 15.73 13.90
N CYS A 110 0.50 15.01 13.22
CA CYS A 110 1.19 13.85 13.82
C CYS A 110 2.08 14.18 15.03
N CYS A 111 2.46 15.45 15.18
CA CYS A 111 3.33 15.97 16.24
C CYS A 111 2.80 17.34 16.74
N SER A 112 2.49 17.45 18.03
CA SER A 112 1.99 18.67 18.66
C SER A 112 2.97 19.86 18.56
N SER A 113 4.26 19.57 18.42
CA SER A 113 5.38 20.52 18.39
C SER A 113 5.89 20.87 16.98
N ALA A 114 5.40 20.22 15.93
CA ALA A 114 5.97 20.32 14.58
C ALA A 114 4.88 20.40 13.49
N PRO A 115 4.17 21.54 13.36
CA PRO A 115 2.99 21.67 12.49
C PRO A 115 3.30 21.56 10.98
N THR A 116 4.58 21.69 10.60
CA THR A 116 5.09 21.64 9.22
C THR A 116 5.54 20.25 8.77
N GLN A 117 5.50 19.21 9.62
CA GLN A 117 5.96 17.87 9.24
C GLN A 117 5.24 17.31 8.01
N ALA A 118 3.92 17.51 7.92
CA ALA A 118 3.13 17.16 6.74
C ALA A 118 3.67 17.76 5.42
N LEU A 119 4.18 19.00 5.46
CA LEU A 119 4.78 19.69 4.32
C LEU A 119 6.15 19.12 3.97
N THR A 120 6.97 18.83 4.99
CA THR A 120 8.29 18.19 4.84
C THR A 120 8.16 16.80 4.23
N THR A 121 7.24 15.98 4.75
CA THR A 121 6.97 14.63 4.24
C THR A 121 6.39 14.67 2.82
N ALA A 122 5.43 15.55 2.53
CA ALA A 122 4.93 15.73 1.16
C ALA A 122 6.05 16.11 0.17
N THR A 123 6.98 16.97 0.59
CA THR A 123 8.15 17.33 -0.22
C THR A 123 9.08 16.13 -0.42
N LYS A 124 9.33 15.34 0.63
CA LYS A 124 10.18 14.14 0.59
C LYS A 124 9.70 13.06 -0.38
N TYR A 125 8.39 12.93 -0.55
CA TYR A 125 7.76 11.98 -1.48
C TYR A 125 7.35 12.62 -2.83
N SER A 126 7.78 13.85 -3.13
CA SER A 126 7.58 14.50 -4.42
C SER A 126 8.59 14.02 -5.49
N ALA A 127 8.39 14.43 -6.75
CA ALA A 127 9.36 14.24 -7.82
C ALA A 127 10.40 15.37 -7.93
N VAL A 128 10.45 16.30 -6.96
CA VAL A 128 11.50 17.33 -6.92
C VAL A 128 12.88 16.67 -6.90
N ALA A 129 13.83 17.25 -7.63
CA ALA A 129 15.20 16.75 -7.70
C ALA A 129 15.79 16.44 -6.31
N GLY A 130 16.31 15.22 -6.12
CA GLY A 130 16.85 14.72 -4.86
C GLY A 130 15.83 14.10 -3.88
N GLN A 131 14.55 14.05 -4.23
CA GLN A 131 13.49 13.43 -3.42
C GLN A 131 13.13 12.00 -3.90
N LEU A 132 12.34 11.27 -3.10
CA LEU A 132 12.14 9.82 -3.28
C LEU A 132 11.46 9.41 -4.60
N ASN A 133 10.63 10.28 -5.18
CA ASN A 133 9.95 10.03 -6.45
C ASN A 133 10.56 10.84 -7.62
N ALA A 134 11.78 11.38 -7.46
CA ALA A 134 12.48 12.09 -8.51
C ALA A 134 12.84 11.17 -9.68
N GLN A 135 12.66 11.64 -10.91
CA GLN A 135 13.01 10.89 -12.12
C GLN A 135 14.26 11.50 -12.78
N SER A 136 15.23 10.65 -13.11
CA SER A 136 16.53 11.06 -13.69
C SER A 136 16.39 11.89 -14.97
N ASN A 137 15.31 11.69 -15.72
CA ASN A 137 15.13 12.26 -17.06
C ASN A 137 14.22 13.50 -17.07
N ILE A 138 13.66 13.91 -15.91
CA ILE A 138 12.67 14.98 -15.79
C ILE A 138 13.00 15.85 -14.57
N THR A 139 13.38 17.11 -14.81
CA THR A 139 13.54 18.09 -13.73
C THR A 139 12.18 18.63 -13.31
N ALA A 140 11.58 18.03 -12.28
CA ALA A 140 10.38 18.54 -11.65
C ALA A 140 10.68 19.49 -10.47
N THR A 141 9.79 20.45 -10.24
CA THR A 141 9.80 21.35 -9.08
C THR A 141 8.42 21.37 -8.42
N MET A 142 8.37 21.75 -7.14
CA MET A 142 7.10 22.20 -6.56
C MET A 142 6.63 23.46 -7.28
N ALA A 143 5.33 23.64 -7.41
CA ALA A 143 4.75 24.92 -7.81
C ALA A 143 4.79 25.92 -6.64
N GLY A 144 4.85 27.22 -6.93
CA GLY A 144 4.86 28.26 -5.89
C GLY A 144 3.64 28.18 -4.97
N GLY A 145 3.87 28.22 -3.65
CA GLY A 145 2.82 28.06 -2.65
C GLY A 145 2.39 26.61 -2.38
N TYR A 146 3.17 25.62 -2.81
CA TYR A 146 2.94 24.19 -2.54
C TYR A 146 4.18 23.50 -1.96
N PRO A 147 4.04 22.43 -1.15
CA PRO A 147 2.77 21.85 -0.68
C PRO A 147 2.04 22.79 0.29
N LYS A 148 0.70 22.69 0.36
CA LYS A 148 -0.13 23.54 1.23
C LYS A 148 -1.11 22.71 2.04
N LEU A 149 -1.31 23.10 3.29
CA LEU A 149 -2.36 22.56 4.14
C LEU A 149 -3.71 23.22 3.82
N LEU A 150 -4.79 22.46 3.98
CA LEU A 150 -6.16 22.86 3.68
C LEU A 150 -7.11 22.45 4.82
N CYS A 151 -8.18 23.22 4.96
CA CYS A 151 -9.30 22.94 5.84
C CYS A 151 -10.57 22.83 4.99
N LEU A 152 -11.00 21.60 4.70
CA LEU A 152 -12.13 21.26 3.83
C LEU A 152 -13.31 20.76 4.67
N THR A 153 -14.50 21.35 4.52
CA THR A 153 -15.66 20.95 5.34
C THR A 153 -16.26 19.60 4.92
N SER A 154 -16.03 19.20 3.66
CA SER A 154 -16.53 17.95 3.06
C SER A 154 -15.85 16.66 3.55
N THR A 155 -14.76 16.73 4.32
CA THR A 155 -14.04 15.53 4.82
C THR A 155 -14.73 14.84 6.00
N GLY A 156 -15.63 15.54 6.70
CA GLY A 156 -16.21 15.11 7.96
C GLY A 156 -15.28 15.26 9.19
N ILE A 157 -14.08 15.80 9.02
CA ILE A 157 -13.10 16.02 10.10
C ILE A 157 -12.97 17.53 10.39
N SER A 158 -13.04 17.92 11.67
CA SER A 158 -12.73 19.30 12.07
C SER A 158 -11.24 19.60 11.95
N CYS A 159 -10.88 20.82 11.54
CA CYS A 159 -9.50 21.28 11.36
C CYS A 159 -8.84 21.66 12.69
N THR A 160 -8.73 20.70 13.60
CA THR A 160 -8.13 20.86 14.93
C THR A 160 -6.71 20.27 14.97
N GLY A 161 -5.93 20.60 16.00
CA GLY A 161 -4.54 20.14 16.15
C GLY A 161 -3.49 21.18 15.70
N SER A 162 -2.21 20.81 15.78
CA SER A 162 -1.07 21.72 15.55
C SER A 162 -1.01 22.28 14.13
N SER A 163 -1.41 21.49 13.13
CA SER A 163 -1.44 21.91 11.72
C SER A 163 -2.72 22.69 11.34
N ALA A 164 -3.73 22.76 12.22
CA ALA A 164 -5.03 23.42 11.99
C ALA A 164 -5.69 23.09 10.63
N ALA A 165 -5.53 21.84 10.19
CA ALA A 165 -5.85 21.39 8.83
C ALA A 165 -6.35 19.94 8.84
N ASN A 166 -7.09 19.57 7.80
CA ASN A 166 -7.63 18.23 7.59
C ASN A 166 -7.37 17.69 6.17
N ALA A 167 -6.63 18.42 5.35
CA ALA A 167 -6.17 18.00 4.04
C ALA A 167 -4.83 18.66 3.68
N ILE A 168 -4.15 18.09 2.70
CA ILE A 168 -2.95 18.67 2.07
C ILE A 168 -3.12 18.63 0.56
N GLN A 169 -2.69 19.69 -0.13
CA GLN A 169 -2.61 19.71 -1.59
C GLN A 169 -1.14 19.85 -2.01
N VAL A 170 -0.75 19.04 -2.98
CA VAL A 170 0.57 19.01 -3.59
C VAL A 170 0.41 19.37 -5.06
N ARG A 171 1.18 20.35 -5.53
CA ARG A 171 1.26 20.69 -6.95
C ARG A 171 2.70 20.68 -7.41
N GLN A 172 2.96 19.90 -8.46
CA GLN A 172 4.27 19.72 -9.06
C GLN A 172 4.22 20.16 -10.53
N GLN A 173 5.36 20.60 -11.05
CA GLN A 173 5.50 21.05 -12.43
C GLN A 173 6.84 20.59 -12.99
N ALA A 174 6.89 20.29 -14.29
CA ALA A 174 8.14 20.01 -14.98
C ALA A 174 8.14 20.67 -16.36
N THR A 175 9.32 21.12 -16.79
CA THR A 175 9.54 21.72 -18.10
C THR A 175 10.00 20.62 -19.06
N VAL A 176 9.11 20.22 -19.97
CA VAL A 176 9.37 19.17 -20.97
C VAL A 176 10.02 19.82 -22.20
N PRO A 177 11.20 19.36 -22.65
CA PRO A 177 11.74 19.78 -23.95
C PRO A 177 10.88 19.19 -25.07
N MET A 178 10.47 20.03 -26.03
CA MET A 178 9.79 19.58 -27.24
C MET A 178 10.85 19.22 -28.27
N LEU A 179 10.75 18.07 -28.94
CA LEU A 179 11.75 17.59 -29.88
C LEU A 179 11.50 18.12 -31.30
N PHE A 180 10.23 18.15 -31.74
CA PHE A 180 9.84 18.52 -33.10
C PHE A 180 9.24 19.93 -33.18
N ALA A 181 8.46 20.34 -32.18
CA ALA A 181 7.87 21.68 -32.09
C ALA A 181 8.93 22.80 -31.91
N GLN A 182 10.18 22.43 -31.59
CA GLN A 182 11.34 23.33 -31.64
C GLN A 182 11.52 23.99 -33.02
N VAL A 183 11.18 23.29 -34.12
CA VAL A 183 11.23 23.84 -35.48
C VAL A 183 10.24 25.00 -35.66
N LEU A 184 9.16 25.04 -34.88
CA LEU A 184 8.17 26.12 -34.83
C LEU A 184 8.46 27.14 -33.72
N GLY A 185 9.65 27.09 -33.10
CA GLY A 185 10.06 27.98 -32.01
C GLY A 185 9.57 27.58 -30.62
N ILE A 186 8.74 26.55 -30.48
CA ILE A 186 8.25 26.05 -29.19
C ILE A 186 9.31 25.13 -28.59
N LYS A 187 10.21 25.70 -27.79
CA LYS A 187 11.36 24.95 -27.23
C LYS A 187 10.98 24.00 -26.09
N THR A 188 10.03 24.40 -25.27
CA THR A 188 9.62 23.69 -24.07
C THR A 188 8.13 23.85 -23.80
N MET A 189 7.54 22.88 -23.09
CA MET A 189 6.19 22.97 -22.55
C MET A 189 6.19 22.62 -21.06
N THR A 190 5.61 23.47 -20.23
CA THR A 190 5.47 23.19 -18.80
C THR A 190 4.20 22.40 -18.54
N VAL A 191 4.35 21.16 -18.06
CA VAL A 191 3.23 20.35 -17.56
C VAL A 191 3.15 20.47 -16.04
N SER A 192 1.94 20.41 -15.48
CA SER A 192 1.74 20.40 -14.03
C SER A 192 0.70 19.38 -13.61
N ALA A 193 0.93 18.77 -12.45
CA ALA A 193 0.03 17.83 -11.80
C ALA A 193 -0.36 18.37 -10.41
N THR A 194 -1.60 18.16 -10.01
CA THR A 194 -2.11 18.59 -8.69
C THR A 194 -2.84 17.42 -8.06
N SER A 195 -2.57 17.16 -6.79
CA SER A 195 -3.26 16.15 -6.00
C SER A 195 -3.60 16.69 -4.63
N THR A 196 -4.77 16.31 -4.12
CA THR A 196 -5.24 16.66 -2.78
C THR A 196 -5.49 15.36 -2.02
N ALA A 197 -5.05 15.28 -0.77
CA ALA A 197 -5.35 14.15 0.10
C ALA A 197 -5.93 14.66 1.42
N GLY A 198 -6.97 13.98 1.90
CA GLY A 198 -7.54 14.19 3.23
C GLY A 198 -6.70 13.50 4.31
N LEU A 199 -6.65 14.13 5.49
CA LEU A 199 -6.09 13.57 6.71
C LEU A 199 -6.65 12.16 6.98
N ALA A 200 -5.78 11.30 7.51
CA ALA A 200 -6.15 10.02 8.12
C ALA A 200 -7.29 10.24 9.14
N GLY A 201 -8.52 9.85 8.80
CA GLY A 201 -9.73 10.13 9.60
C GLY A 201 -10.98 10.48 8.80
N GLY A 202 -10.87 10.77 7.49
CA GLY A 202 -12.01 11.13 6.65
C GLY A 202 -12.98 9.96 6.40
N ILE A 203 -14.26 10.28 6.12
CA ILE A 203 -15.42 9.35 6.01
C ILE A 203 -14.98 7.88 5.77
N PRO A 204 -14.85 7.07 6.84
CA PRO A 204 -14.25 5.75 6.74
C PRO A 204 -15.22 4.77 6.06
N GLN A 205 -14.69 3.64 5.57
CA GLN A 205 -15.53 2.45 5.55
C GLN A 205 -15.74 2.08 7.01
N PRO A 206 -16.97 1.90 7.50
CA PRO A 206 -17.20 1.58 8.90
C PRO A 206 -16.35 0.38 9.34
N LEU A 207 -15.75 0.42 10.52
CA LEU A 207 -14.94 -0.70 11.01
C LEU A 207 -15.68 -1.46 12.09
N ASN A 208 -15.77 -2.78 11.93
CA ASN A 208 -16.12 -3.69 13.02
C ASN A 208 -14.80 -4.26 13.56
N VAL A 209 -14.31 -3.74 14.69
CA VAL A 209 -13.04 -4.16 15.29
C VAL A 209 -13.32 -5.06 16.49
N MET A 210 -12.90 -6.32 16.43
CA MET A 210 -12.85 -7.20 17.59
C MET A 210 -11.40 -7.27 18.09
N ILE A 211 -11.16 -6.73 19.28
CA ILE A 211 -9.88 -6.90 19.98
C ILE A 211 -9.96 -8.23 20.72
N VAL A 212 -8.93 -9.06 20.58
CA VAL A 212 -8.81 -10.38 21.24
C VAL A 212 -7.51 -10.36 22.05
N LEU A 213 -7.67 -10.29 23.36
CA LEU A 213 -6.59 -10.02 24.31
C LEU A 213 -6.22 -11.26 25.11
N ASP A 214 -4.92 -11.51 25.22
CA ASP A 214 -4.35 -12.56 26.05
C ASP A 214 -4.35 -12.15 27.53
N THR A 215 -5.13 -12.84 28.35
CA THR A 215 -5.19 -12.64 29.81
C THR A 215 -4.62 -13.84 30.56
N THR A 216 -3.73 -14.60 29.91
CA THR A 216 -3.06 -15.75 30.51
C THR A 216 -2.01 -15.32 31.55
N GLY A 217 -1.54 -16.25 32.39
CA GLY A 217 -0.67 -15.91 33.53
C GLY A 217 0.72 -15.37 33.14
N SER A 218 1.16 -15.56 31.89
CA SER A 218 2.41 -14.98 31.37
C SER A 218 2.29 -13.46 31.14
N MET A 219 1.07 -12.94 31.01
CA MET A 219 0.76 -11.52 30.82
C MET A 219 0.70 -10.70 32.12
N ASP A 220 0.75 -11.35 33.29
CA ASP A 220 0.90 -10.66 34.60
C ASP A 220 2.37 -10.28 34.92
N GLN A 221 3.31 -10.70 34.07
CA GLN A 221 4.72 -10.37 34.26
C GLN A 221 4.98 -8.88 33.99
N ARG A 222 5.88 -8.26 34.76
CA ARG A 222 6.31 -6.87 34.55
C ARG A 222 7.14 -6.73 33.28
N ASP A 223 6.80 -5.76 32.46
CA ASP A 223 7.60 -5.38 31.30
C ASP A 223 8.41 -4.11 31.62
N SER A 224 9.73 -4.20 31.49
CA SER A 224 10.66 -3.08 31.61
C SER A 224 10.75 -2.23 30.34
N SER A 225 10.28 -2.74 29.20
CA SER A 225 10.31 -2.07 27.89
C SER A 225 9.08 -1.19 27.65
N CYS A 226 7.97 -1.41 28.35
CA CYS A 226 6.79 -0.57 28.30
C CYS A 226 7.07 0.89 28.70
N SER A 227 6.45 1.85 28.02
CA SER A 227 6.52 3.29 28.37
C SER A 227 5.97 3.60 29.77
N ILE A 228 5.14 2.72 30.33
CA ILE A 228 4.60 2.82 31.69
C ILE A 228 5.51 2.06 32.66
N LYS A 229 6.29 2.81 33.45
CA LYS A 229 7.24 2.23 34.42
C LYS A 229 6.57 1.29 35.41
N GLY A 230 7.00 0.03 35.42
CA GLY A 230 6.54 -0.98 36.37
C GLY A 230 5.18 -1.60 36.04
N ALA A 231 4.63 -1.31 34.86
CA ALA A 231 3.43 -1.99 34.36
C ALA A 231 3.67 -3.48 34.13
N THR A 232 2.60 -4.26 34.23
CA THR A 232 2.56 -5.61 33.67
C THR A 232 2.44 -5.54 32.14
N LYS A 233 2.79 -6.63 31.47
CA LYS A 233 2.53 -6.84 30.04
C LYS A 233 1.07 -6.48 29.70
N GLU A 234 0.13 -6.99 30.49
CA GLU A 234 -1.30 -6.70 30.35
C GLU A 234 -1.62 -5.20 30.47
N ALA A 235 -1.15 -4.52 31.53
CA ALA A 235 -1.39 -3.08 31.69
C ALA A 235 -0.79 -2.24 30.54
N CYS A 236 0.30 -2.72 29.91
CA CYS A 236 0.85 -2.11 28.69
C CYS A 236 -0.07 -2.32 27.47
N ALA A 237 -0.65 -3.52 27.31
CA ALA A 237 -1.65 -3.79 26.27
C ALA A 237 -2.90 -2.90 26.41
N LEU A 238 -3.43 -2.76 27.63
CA LEU A 238 -4.56 -1.88 27.92
C LEU A 238 -4.23 -0.39 27.64
N ALA A 239 -2.97 0.04 27.83
CA ALA A 239 -2.51 1.36 27.40
C ALA A 239 -2.50 1.53 25.87
N GLY A 240 -2.03 0.52 25.14
CA GLY A 240 -2.10 0.48 23.69
C GLY A 240 -3.54 0.55 23.16
N ILE A 241 -4.46 -0.22 23.75
CA ILE A 241 -5.90 -0.18 23.42
C ILE A 241 -6.44 1.23 23.61
N ARG A 242 -6.15 1.93 24.72
CA ARG A 242 -6.57 3.33 24.91
C ARG A 242 -6.05 4.28 23.82
N VAL A 243 -4.86 4.05 23.26
CA VAL A 243 -4.35 4.83 22.11
C VAL A 243 -5.15 4.52 20.85
N LEU A 244 -5.44 3.25 20.57
CA LEU A 244 -6.28 2.82 19.44
C LEU A 244 -7.70 3.44 19.52
N LEU A 245 -8.37 3.37 20.69
CA LEU A 245 -9.71 3.95 20.89
C LEU A 245 -9.75 5.47 20.69
N ASN A 246 -8.64 6.18 20.92
CA ASN A 246 -8.56 7.62 20.67
C ASN A 246 -8.43 7.97 19.18
N ALA A 247 -7.86 7.08 18.38
CA ALA A 247 -7.68 7.27 16.94
C ALA A 247 -8.90 6.87 16.09
N LEU A 248 -9.76 5.99 16.60
CA LEU A 248 -10.97 5.52 15.91
C LEU A 248 -12.17 6.47 16.06
N SER A 249 -13.14 6.35 15.16
CA SER A 249 -14.26 7.27 14.95
C SER A 249 -15.57 6.73 15.56
N PRO A 250 -16.04 7.24 16.73
CA PRO A 250 -17.25 6.73 17.39
C PRO A 250 -18.55 6.91 16.59
N THR A 251 -18.55 7.70 15.51
CA THR A 251 -19.71 7.81 14.59
C THR A 251 -19.78 6.70 13.54
N ALA A 252 -18.70 5.95 13.33
CA ALA A 252 -18.61 4.95 12.27
C ALA A 252 -18.09 3.59 12.75
N ASP A 253 -17.12 3.55 13.65
CA ASP A 253 -16.41 2.33 14.03
C ASP A 253 -17.03 1.71 15.29
N GLN A 254 -17.40 0.44 15.19
CA GLN A 254 -17.89 -0.38 16.30
C GLN A 254 -16.77 -1.28 16.81
N ILE A 255 -16.58 -1.30 18.13
CA ILE A 255 -15.47 -2.02 18.76
C ILE A 255 -16.02 -2.97 19.82
N GLY A 256 -15.59 -4.22 19.76
CA GLY A 256 -15.81 -5.24 20.78
C GLY A 256 -14.49 -5.70 21.41
N LEU A 257 -14.57 -6.35 22.55
CA LEU A 257 -13.43 -6.93 23.25
C LEU A 257 -13.73 -8.36 23.70
N MET A 258 -12.82 -9.25 23.36
CA MET A 258 -12.72 -10.60 23.87
C MET A 258 -11.43 -10.79 24.64
N VAL A 259 -11.47 -11.72 25.59
CA VAL A 259 -10.29 -12.19 26.32
C VAL A 259 -10.13 -13.69 26.14
N PHE A 260 -8.92 -14.20 26.26
CA PHE A 260 -8.66 -15.63 26.45
C PHE A 260 -7.64 -15.83 27.59
N PRO A 261 -7.86 -16.79 28.51
CA PRO A 261 -8.86 -17.85 28.47
C PRO A 261 -10.31 -17.38 28.66
N GLY A 262 -11.26 -18.09 28.06
CA GLY A 262 -12.68 -17.71 28.10
C GLY A 262 -13.31 -17.90 29.49
N LEU A 263 -14.38 -17.16 29.77
CA LEU A 263 -15.06 -17.17 31.06
C LEU A 263 -16.09 -18.31 31.18
N THR A 264 -16.37 -18.75 32.41
CA THR A 264 -17.38 -19.79 32.72
C THR A 264 -18.82 -19.41 32.35
N ASN A 265 -19.13 -18.12 32.25
CA ASN A 265 -20.40 -17.58 31.76
C ASN A 265 -20.31 -16.05 31.63
N SER A 266 -21.28 -15.45 30.93
CA SER A 266 -21.32 -13.99 30.69
C SER A 266 -21.44 -13.12 31.94
N SER A 267 -21.93 -13.65 33.07
CA SER A 267 -22.01 -12.85 34.32
C SER A 267 -20.63 -12.52 34.89
N GLN A 268 -19.60 -13.30 34.54
CA GLN A 268 -18.22 -13.05 34.95
C GLN A 268 -17.59 -11.85 34.24
N ALA A 269 -18.12 -11.40 33.09
CA ALA A 269 -17.54 -10.29 32.34
C ALA A 269 -17.50 -8.98 33.15
N ALA A 270 -18.50 -8.72 34.01
CA ALA A 270 -18.49 -7.55 34.89
C ALA A 270 -17.40 -7.64 35.98
N ALA A 271 -17.07 -8.86 36.43
CA ALA A 271 -16.00 -9.10 37.40
C ALA A 271 -14.61 -8.99 36.73
N ASP A 272 -14.49 -9.44 35.49
CA ASP A 272 -13.28 -9.29 34.67
C ASP A 272 -12.97 -7.82 34.34
N ILE A 273 -14.00 -7.05 33.98
CA ILE A 273 -13.85 -5.64 33.58
C ILE A 273 -13.51 -4.71 34.75
N CYS A 274 -14.24 -4.79 35.89
CA CYS A 274 -14.04 -3.90 37.06
C CYS A 274 -14.30 -4.59 38.42
N GLY A 275 -14.23 -5.91 38.50
CA GLY A 275 -14.52 -6.65 39.74
C GLY A 275 -13.46 -6.46 40.83
N SER A 276 -13.86 -6.74 42.07
CA SER A 276 -12.95 -6.80 43.23
C SER A 276 -12.34 -8.19 43.47
N GLY A 277 -12.44 -9.10 42.49
CA GLY A 277 -11.89 -10.45 42.55
C GLY A 277 -11.80 -11.08 41.17
N SER A 278 -10.84 -11.98 40.99
CA SER A 278 -10.51 -12.58 39.69
C SER A 278 -11.71 -13.32 39.07
N PRO A 279 -11.97 -13.14 37.77
CA PRO A 279 -13.06 -13.83 37.08
C PRO A 279 -12.83 -15.33 36.99
N LYS A 280 -13.92 -16.12 36.96
CA LYS A 280 -13.83 -17.57 36.80
C LYS A 280 -13.64 -17.95 35.33
N VAL A 281 -12.39 -18.20 34.94
CA VAL A 281 -12.01 -18.82 33.66
C VAL A 281 -12.58 -20.24 33.53
N ALA A 282 -12.88 -20.64 32.30
CA ALA A 282 -13.34 -21.98 31.96
C ALA A 282 -12.24 -22.79 31.25
N PRO A 283 -12.13 -24.10 31.51
CA PRO A 283 -11.28 -24.96 30.72
C PRO A 283 -11.82 -25.09 29.29
N TYR A 284 -10.93 -25.25 28.30
CA TYR A 284 -11.28 -25.38 26.89
C TYR A 284 -12.14 -26.61 26.52
N ASN A 285 -12.34 -27.54 27.45
CA ASN A 285 -13.26 -28.68 27.35
C ASN A 285 -14.60 -28.49 28.11
N ALA A 286 -14.89 -27.28 28.62
CA ALA A 286 -16.10 -26.99 29.37
C ALA A 286 -17.40 -27.17 28.56
N SER A 287 -18.47 -27.53 29.28
CA SER A 287 -19.84 -27.52 28.78
C SER A 287 -20.73 -26.79 29.80
N PRO A 288 -21.39 -25.67 29.44
CA PRO A 288 -21.36 -25.00 28.14
C PRO A 288 -19.97 -24.45 27.78
N ALA A 289 -19.77 -24.14 26.50
CA ALA A 289 -18.48 -23.66 25.98
C ALA A 289 -18.06 -22.31 26.63
N PRO A 290 -16.74 -22.03 26.73
CA PRO A 290 -16.23 -20.79 27.31
C PRO A 290 -16.76 -19.52 26.60
N VAL A 291 -17.00 -18.47 27.38
CA VAL A 291 -17.45 -17.16 26.89
C VAL A 291 -16.24 -16.23 26.75
N TYR A 292 -15.80 -16.01 25.51
CA TYR A 292 -14.65 -15.13 25.21
C TYR A 292 -15.06 -13.65 25.15
N GLN A 293 -16.28 -13.33 24.71
CA GLN A 293 -16.74 -11.95 24.56
C GLN A 293 -17.17 -11.34 25.89
N ILE A 294 -16.41 -10.34 26.35
CA ILE A 294 -16.71 -9.57 27.57
C ILE A 294 -17.36 -8.22 27.28
N VAL A 295 -17.06 -7.63 26.13
CA VAL A 295 -17.69 -6.37 25.68
C VAL A 295 -18.25 -6.54 24.27
N GLY A 296 -19.57 -6.33 24.14
CA GLY A 296 -20.27 -6.30 22.86
C GLY A 296 -19.85 -5.11 21.98
N PHE A 297 -20.04 -5.24 20.66
CA PHE A 297 -19.77 -4.16 19.72
C PHE A 297 -20.51 -2.87 20.12
N ASN A 298 -19.76 -1.80 20.33
CA ASN A 298 -20.28 -0.50 20.69
C ASN A 298 -19.37 0.61 20.13
N SER A 299 -19.88 1.84 20.07
CA SER A 299 -19.09 3.02 19.70
C SER A 299 -19.01 4.08 20.79
N ASN A 300 -19.41 3.74 22.03
CA ASN A 300 -19.52 4.72 23.13
C ASN A 300 -18.17 5.03 23.81
N TYR A 301 -17.05 4.52 23.30
CA TYR A 301 -15.70 4.74 23.82
C TYR A 301 -15.25 6.21 23.76
N ARG A 302 -15.86 7.02 22.89
CA ARG A 302 -15.74 8.48 22.84
C ARG A 302 -17.13 9.09 22.62
N THR A 303 -17.35 10.31 23.13
CA THR A 303 -18.66 11.00 23.00
C THR A 303 -18.89 11.62 21.62
N SER A 304 -17.82 11.90 20.87
CA SER A 304 -17.86 12.39 19.48
C SER A 304 -16.48 12.27 18.83
N ASN A 305 -16.41 12.41 17.49
CA ASN A 305 -15.14 12.44 16.75
C ASN A 305 -14.21 13.59 17.17
N GLY A 306 -14.77 14.68 17.73
CA GLY A 306 -14.00 15.83 18.23
C GLY A 306 -13.57 15.73 19.70
N ALA A 307 -14.02 14.71 20.44
CA ALA A 307 -13.68 14.56 21.86
C ALA A 307 -12.22 14.14 22.03
N THR A 308 -11.41 14.95 22.72
CA THR A 308 -9.98 14.68 22.97
C THR A 308 -9.71 13.65 24.07
N THR A 309 -10.77 13.11 24.70
CA THR A 309 -10.70 12.15 25.80
C THR A 309 -11.65 10.98 25.57
N LEU A 310 -11.30 9.82 26.14
CA LEU A 310 -12.15 8.65 26.19
C LEU A 310 -13.31 8.84 27.18
N ASN A 311 -14.42 8.16 26.93
CA ASN A 311 -15.57 8.10 27.82
C ASN A 311 -15.35 7.04 28.91
N SER A 312 -14.99 7.47 30.13
CA SER A 312 -14.76 6.59 31.28
C SER A 312 -15.98 5.80 31.76
N ALA A 313 -17.19 6.08 31.27
CA ALA A 313 -18.39 5.29 31.50
C ALA A 313 -18.60 4.16 30.47
N SER A 314 -17.79 4.09 29.40
CA SER A 314 -17.82 2.97 28.44
C SER A 314 -17.24 1.70 29.07
N PRO A 315 -17.91 0.53 29.01
CA PRO A 315 -17.35 -0.73 29.46
C PRO A 315 -16.02 -1.09 28.78
N LEU A 316 -15.85 -0.68 27.51
CA LEU A 316 -14.62 -0.89 26.75
C LEU A 316 -13.46 -0.04 27.27
N VAL A 317 -13.73 1.22 27.64
CA VAL A 317 -12.75 2.13 28.23
C VAL A 317 -12.42 1.71 29.67
N GLN A 318 -13.41 1.23 30.41
CA GLN A 318 -13.23 0.68 31.75
C GLN A 318 -12.33 -0.57 31.72
N ALA A 319 -12.64 -1.52 30.84
CA ALA A 319 -11.82 -2.71 30.59
C ALA A 319 -10.36 -2.36 30.23
N ALA A 320 -10.16 -1.32 29.42
CA ALA A 320 -8.85 -0.80 29.05
C ALA A 320 -8.18 0.10 30.12
N GLN A 321 -8.60 0.03 31.39
CA GLN A 321 -8.07 0.85 32.49
C GLN A 321 -8.13 2.37 32.21
N GLY A 322 -9.20 2.82 31.57
CA GLY A 322 -9.45 4.23 31.23
C GLY A 322 -10.30 5.00 32.25
N SER A 323 -10.61 4.41 33.41
CA SER A 323 -11.31 5.05 34.53
C SER A 323 -10.52 4.88 35.83
N SER A 324 -10.52 5.89 36.70
CA SER A 324 -9.96 5.78 38.05
C SER A 324 -10.80 4.91 38.99
N SER A 325 -12.05 4.60 38.62
CA SER A 325 -12.98 3.77 39.40
C SER A 325 -12.84 2.27 39.14
N CYS A 326 -11.90 1.86 38.27
CA CYS A 326 -11.85 0.52 37.71
C CYS A 326 -10.40 0.14 37.38
N GLN A 327 -9.97 -1.06 37.77
CA GLN A 327 -8.60 -1.52 37.52
C GLN A 327 -8.36 -1.96 36.06
N GLY A 328 -9.43 -2.18 35.29
CA GLY A 328 -9.38 -2.85 33.99
C GLY A 328 -9.24 -4.36 34.13
N ILE A 329 -9.13 -5.01 32.97
CA ILE A 329 -8.89 -6.46 32.86
C ILE A 329 -7.58 -6.85 33.55
N GLN A 330 -7.53 -8.07 34.07
CA GLN A 330 -6.34 -8.62 34.71
C GLN A 330 -5.99 -10.00 34.15
N ALA A 331 -4.70 -10.24 33.99
CA ALA A 331 -4.10 -11.50 33.54
C ALA A 331 -4.35 -12.63 34.56
N THR A 332 -5.54 -13.21 34.52
CA THR A 332 -6.04 -14.18 35.50
C THR A 332 -5.47 -15.59 35.29
N GLY A 333 -5.16 -15.95 34.04
CA GLY A 333 -4.55 -17.24 33.71
C GLY A 333 -5.33 -18.48 34.15
N GLY A 334 -4.59 -19.57 34.43
CA GLY A 334 -5.10 -20.76 35.12
C GLY A 334 -5.38 -22.01 34.27
N VAL A 335 -5.50 -21.92 32.94
CA VAL A 335 -5.79 -23.08 32.05
C VAL A 335 -4.83 -23.23 30.86
N GLY A 336 -3.79 -22.40 30.80
CA GLY A 336 -2.89 -22.26 29.64
C GLY A 336 -3.58 -21.60 28.44
N THR A 337 -2.94 -21.68 27.29
CA THR A 337 -3.23 -20.83 26.12
C THR A 337 -3.72 -21.64 24.91
N TYR A 338 -4.90 -21.31 24.37
CA TYR A 338 -5.43 -21.89 23.12
C TYR A 338 -6.14 -20.85 22.25
N TYR A 339 -5.57 -20.56 21.08
CA TYR A 339 -5.98 -19.44 20.22
C TYR A 339 -7.22 -19.71 19.39
N ALA A 340 -7.36 -20.92 18.87
CA ALA A 340 -8.33 -21.19 17.79
C ALA A 340 -9.76 -20.91 18.22
N ASP A 341 -10.14 -21.22 19.47
CA ASP A 341 -11.48 -20.95 19.97
C ASP A 341 -11.76 -19.45 20.10
N ALA A 342 -10.78 -18.65 20.57
CA ALA A 342 -10.92 -17.20 20.69
C ALA A 342 -11.01 -16.51 19.32
N ILE A 343 -10.18 -16.93 18.35
CA ILE A 343 -10.21 -16.41 16.98
C ILE A 343 -11.51 -16.80 16.26
N ASN A 344 -11.97 -18.05 16.42
CA ASN A 344 -13.25 -18.50 15.87
C ASN A 344 -14.45 -17.79 16.52
N ALA A 345 -14.40 -17.53 17.83
CA ALA A 345 -15.42 -16.73 18.52
C ALA A 345 -15.43 -15.27 18.02
N ALA A 346 -14.26 -14.66 17.83
CA ALA A 346 -14.12 -13.32 17.27
C ALA A 346 -14.68 -13.22 15.84
N GLN A 347 -14.34 -14.17 14.98
CA GLN A 347 -14.89 -14.25 13.63
C GLN A 347 -16.42 -14.45 13.65
N THR A 348 -16.91 -15.32 14.52
CA THR A 348 -18.36 -15.56 14.67
C THR A 348 -19.09 -14.30 15.15
N ALA A 349 -18.52 -13.55 16.09
CA ALA A 349 -19.11 -12.29 16.54
C ALA A 349 -19.11 -11.22 15.43
N LEU A 350 -18.02 -11.10 14.66
CA LEU A 350 -17.90 -10.19 13.52
C LEU A 350 -18.90 -10.49 12.40
N LEU A 351 -19.12 -11.78 12.07
CA LEU A 351 -20.12 -12.19 11.08
C LEU A 351 -21.56 -11.96 11.57
N ASN A 352 -21.81 -12.02 12.87
CA ASN A 352 -23.11 -11.74 13.49
C ASN A 352 -23.31 -10.26 13.88
N ALA A 353 -22.37 -9.38 13.56
CA ALA A 353 -22.47 -7.94 13.80
C ALA A 353 -23.45 -7.27 12.79
N ASN A 354 -24.75 -7.53 12.99
CA ASN A 354 -25.88 -7.13 12.12
C ASN A 354 -26.11 -5.60 11.99
N GLY A 355 -25.13 -4.75 12.33
CA GLY A 355 -25.26 -3.30 12.34
C GLY A 355 -24.81 -2.58 11.07
N GLN A 356 -23.87 -3.14 10.29
CA GLN A 356 -23.17 -2.38 9.24
C GLN A 356 -22.84 -3.25 8.00
N ALA A 357 -23.76 -3.26 7.03
CA ALA A 357 -23.66 -4.08 5.81
C ALA A 357 -22.49 -3.74 4.85
N ASN A 358 -21.70 -2.71 5.16
CA ASN A 358 -20.52 -2.28 4.39
C ASN A 358 -19.28 -2.10 5.29
N ALA A 359 -19.27 -2.71 6.48
CA ALA A 359 -18.14 -2.59 7.40
C ALA A 359 -16.99 -3.53 7.02
N GLN A 360 -15.75 -3.05 7.16
CA GLN A 360 -14.58 -3.92 7.14
C GLN A 360 -14.44 -4.58 8.51
N ASN A 361 -14.54 -5.91 8.54
CA ASN A 361 -14.31 -6.71 9.74
C ASN A 361 -12.81 -6.79 10.04
N VAL A 362 -12.43 -6.59 11.30
CA VAL A 362 -11.04 -6.58 11.76
C VAL A 362 -10.94 -7.38 13.06
N ILE A 363 -9.98 -8.29 13.14
CA ILE A 363 -9.52 -8.90 14.39
C ILE A 363 -8.17 -8.27 14.74
N ILE A 364 -8.01 -7.79 15.97
CA ILE A 364 -6.72 -7.40 16.54
C ILE A 364 -6.39 -8.42 17.61
N PHE A 365 -5.52 -9.36 17.27
CA PHE A 365 -5.09 -10.46 18.12
C PHE A 365 -3.76 -10.12 18.80
N LEU A 366 -3.71 -10.18 20.12
CA LEU A 366 -2.50 -9.97 20.92
C LEU A 366 -2.23 -11.21 21.77
N SER A 367 -0.99 -11.68 21.78
CA SER A 367 -0.50 -12.77 22.64
C SER A 367 1.03 -12.72 22.76
N ASP A 368 1.59 -13.35 23.79
CA ASP A 368 3.02 -13.69 23.81
C ASP A 368 3.36 -15.00 23.06
N GLY A 369 2.36 -15.65 22.47
CA GLY A 369 2.52 -16.53 21.32
C GLY A 369 2.82 -18.00 21.62
N ASP A 370 2.97 -18.40 22.88
CA ASP A 370 3.04 -19.82 23.26
C ASP A 370 1.64 -20.42 23.53
N ALA A 371 1.26 -21.46 22.78
CA ALA A 371 0.02 -22.22 23.00
C ALA A 371 0.31 -23.53 23.74
N ASP A 372 -0.14 -23.61 24.99
CA ASP A 372 0.22 -24.66 25.95
C ASP A 372 -1.00 -25.24 26.71
N ALA A 373 -2.23 -24.98 26.26
CA ALA A 373 -3.44 -25.26 27.05
C ALA A 373 -3.50 -26.69 27.59
N SER A 374 -3.55 -26.78 28.92
CA SER A 374 -3.48 -28.03 29.67
C SER A 374 -4.83 -28.73 29.82
N THR A 375 -5.93 -28.06 29.49
CA THR A 375 -7.32 -28.56 29.65
C THR A 375 -8.09 -28.66 28.33
N ALA A 376 -7.39 -28.74 27.19
CA ALA A 376 -8.02 -28.93 25.89
C ALA A 376 -8.51 -30.39 25.71
N PRO A 377 -9.64 -30.63 25.02
CA PRO A 377 -10.04 -31.99 24.63
C PRO A 377 -9.03 -32.59 23.64
N THR A 378 -8.93 -33.92 23.55
CA THR A 378 -7.87 -34.61 22.78
C THR A 378 -7.75 -34.18 21.31
N SER A 379 -8.85 -33.75 20.68
CA SER A 379 -8.86 -33.20 19.31
C SER A 379 -8.24 -31.81 19.17
N LYS A 380 -8.16 -31.04 20.27
CA LYS A 380 -7.56 -29.70 20.37
C LYS A 380 -6.23 -29.69 21.13
N ALA A 381 -5.83 -30.80 21.76
CA ALA A 381 -4.65 -30.88 22.62
C ALA A 381 -3.31 -31.08 21.86
N ARG A 382 -3.36 -31.21 20.53
CA ARG A 382 -2.21 -31.30 19.62
C ARG A 382 -2.29 -30.17 18.62
N ASN A 383 -1.14 -29.74 18.09
CA ASN A 383 -1.08 -28.73 17.03
C ASN A 383 -1.76 -27.39 17.40
N GLN A 384 -1.71 -26.99 18.69
CA GLN A 384 -2.46 -25.84 19.20
C GLN A 384 -2.09 -24.52 18.49
N CYS A 385 -0.82 -24.34 18.13
CA CYS A 385 -0.40 -23.18 17.36
C CYS A 385 -0.88 -23.25 15.90
N HIS A 386 -0.79 -24.41 15.25
CA HIS A 386 -1.31 -24.59 13.88
C HIS A 386 -2.85 -24.46 13.79
N GLU A 387 -3.61 -24.90 14.80
CA GLU A 387 -5.06 -24.67 14.89
C GLU A 387 -5.38 -23.16 15.00
N GLY A 388 -4.57 -22.40 15.75
CA GLY A 388 -4.65 -20.93 15.79
C GLY A 388 -4.42 -20.27 14.43
N ILE A 389 -3.39 -20.72 13.70
CA ILE A 389 -3.11 -20.28 12.32
C ILE A 389 -4.28 -20.62 11.39
N ALA A 390 -4.81 -21.85 11.46
CA ALA A 390 -5.93 -22.29 10.63
C ALA A 390 -7.20 -21.45 10.87
N ALA A 391 -7.53 -21.14 12.13
CA ALA A 391 -8.64 -20.25 12.48
C ALA A 391 -8.44 -18.83 11.91
N ALA A 392 -7.23 -18.28 12.00
CA ALA A 392 -6.89 -16.96 11.45
C ALA A 392 -6.92 -16.92 9.91
N HIS A 393 -6.51 -18.01 9.26
CA HIS A 393 -6.58 -18.16 7.80
C HIS A 393 -8.03 -18.27 7.32
N ALA A 394 -8.90 -18.96 8.07
CA ALA A 394 -10.33 -19.01 7.80
C ALA A 394 -11.00 -17.62 7.93
N ALA A 395 -10.65 -16.85 8.96
CA ALA A 395 -11.10 -15.46 9.11
C ALA A 395 -10.62 -14.57 7.94
N THR A 396 -9.35 -14.72 7.55
CA THR A 396 -8.75 -14.00 6.42
C THR A 396 -9.43 -14.35 5.09
N ALA A 397 -9.71 -15.65 4.85
CA ALA A 397 -10.44 -16.11 3.66
C ALA A 397 -11.89 -15.61 3.62
N ALA A 398 -12.50 -15.35 4.78
CA ALA A 398 -13.81 -14.69 4.90
C ALA A 398 -13.75 -13.15 4.75
N GLY A 399 -12.60 -12.58 4.39
CA GLY A 399 -12.40 -11.14 4.14
C GLY A 399 -12.15 -10.31 5.40
N THR A 400 -11.94 -10.94 6.56
CA THR A 400 -11.61 -10.24 7.81
C THR A 400 -10.12 -9.95 7.89
N TRP A 401 -9.74 -8.73 8.26
CA TRP A 401 -8.32 -8.38 8.46
C TRP A 401 -7.86 -8.83 9.85
N VAL A 402 -6.98 -9.82 9.91
CA VAL A 402 -6.36 -10.28 11.15
C VAL A 402 -5.02 -9.56 11.33
N TYR A 403 -5.00 -8.65 12.30
CA TYR A 403 -3.78 -8.06 12.85
C TYR A 403 -3.28 -8.94 13.99
N SER A 404 -1.98 -9.24 13.99
CA SER A 404 -1.34 -10.09 15.00
C SER A 404 -0.21 -9.33 15.67
N ILE A 405 -0.25 -9.28 17.00
CA ILE A 405 0.72 -8.60 17.86
C ILE A 405 1.44 -9.66 18.70
N ALA A 406 2.66 -10.02 18.29
CA ALA A 406 3.54 -10.91 19.04
C ALA A 406 4.28 -10.12 20.13
N TYR A 407 3.94 -10.34 21.39
CA TYR A 407 4.47 -9.56 22.50
C TYR A 407 5.48 -10.36 23.35
N ALA A 408 6.77 -10.05 23.24
CA ALA A 408 7.89 -10.81 23.80
C ALA A 408 7.92 -12.30 23.37
N ALA A 409 7.36 -12.62 22.20
CA ALA A 409 7.19 -13.98 21.73
C ALA A 409 8.51 -14.70 21.43
N ASP A 410 8.60 -15.97 21.85
CA ASP A 410 9.78 -16.81 21.66
C ASP A 410 10.03 -17.11 20.17
N THR A 411 11.29 -16.99 19.74
CA THR A 411 11.73 -17.30 18.38
C THR A 411 12.11 -18.77 18.19
N SER A 412 12.25 -19.55 19.27
CA SER A 412 12.61 -20.97 19.23
C SER A 412 11.41 -21.92 19.33
N SER A 413 11.37 -22.90 18.43
CA SER A 413 10.37 -23.97 18.40
C SER A 413 10.65 -25.14 19.36
N SER A 414 11.77 -25.08 20.10
CA SER A 414 12.07 -26.03 21.17
C SER A 414 11.32 -25.71 22.46
N THR A 415 11.09 -24.42 22.72
CA THR A 415 10.63 -23.85 23.99
C THR A 415 9.20 -23.31 23.92
N SER A 416 8.62 -23.18 22.73
CA SER A 416 7.23 -22.77 22.50
C SER A 416 6.48 -23.71 21.55
N CYS A 417 5.16 -23.60 21.48
CA CYS A 417 4.22 -24.43 20.69
C CYS A 417 4.51 -25.93 20.86
N SER A 418 4.70 -26.36 22.10
CA SER A 418 5.28 -27.67 22.41
C SER A 418 4.44 -28.87 21.96
N THR A 419 3.16 -28.63 21.66
CA THR A 419 2.16 -29.63 21.21
C THR A 419 2.18 -29.91 19.71
N ASP A 420 3.00 -29.19 18.94
CA ASP A 420 2.87 -29.09 17.49
C ASP A 420 3.83 -30.00 16.72
N SER A 421 3.34 -30.57 15.62
CA SER A 421 4.09 -31.45 14.73
C SER A 421 3.76 -31.14 13.26
N PRO A 422 4.66 -30.48 12.49
CA PRO A 422 6.01 -30.05 12.89
C PRO A 422 5.98 -28.95 13.97
N ARG A 423 7.07 -28.83 14.74
CA ARG A 423 7.21 -27.75 15.72
C ARG A 423 7.42 -26.40 15.03
N ILE A 424 6.75 -25.38 15.55
CA ILE A 424 6.82 -23.98 15.15
C ILE A 424 7.20 -23.14 16.38
N SER A 425 7.72 -21.93 16.21
CA SER A 425 7.97 -21.02 17.34
C SER A 425 6.80 -20.05 17.54
N ALA A 426 6.60 -19.58 18.77
CA ALA A 426 5.60 -18.57 19.12
C ALA A 426 5.61 -17.36 18.16
N CYS A 427 6.79 -16.81 17.89
CA CYS A 427 6.98 -15.73 16.92
C CYS A 427 6.49 -16.09 15.51
N ALA A 428 6.85 -17.28 15.00
CA ALA A 428 6.45 -17.73 13.67
C ALA A 428 4.94 -18.07 13.59
N THR A 429 4.34 -18.54 14.69
CA THR A 429 2.90 -18.75 14.83
C THR A 429 2.16 -17.42 14.73
N MET A 430 2.56 -16.43 15.53
CA MET A 430 1.97 -15.10 15.52
C MET A 430 2.14 -14.40 14.17
N GLN A 431 3.28 -14.60 13.50
CA GLN A 431 3.50 -14.12 12.14
C GLN A 431 2.54 -14.74 11.12
N GLN A 432 2.21 -16.02 11.25
CA GLN A 432 1.29 -16.73 10.36
C GLN A 432 -0.20 -16.49 10.71
N ILE A 433 -0.52 -16.03 11.92
CA ILE A 433 -1.86 -15.58 12.30
C ILE A 433 -2.23 -14.24 11.62
N ALA A 434 -1.26 -13.37 11.32
CA ALA A 434 -1.54 -12.15 10.56
C ALA A 434 -1.99 -12.47 9.13
N SER A 435 -3.00 -11.76 8.61
CA SER A 435 -3.47 -11.96 7.23
C SER A 435 -2.40 -11.68 6.17
N ASP A 436 -1.47 -10.78 6.46
CA ASP A 436 -0.30 -10.47 5.64
C ASP A 436 0.81 -9.80 6.47
N SER A 437 2.01 -9.66 5.92
CA SER A 437 3.19 -9.12 6.62
C SER A 437 3.06 -7.68 7.10
N THR A 438 2.14 -6.88 6.53
CA THR A 438 1.88 -5.49 6.98
C THR A 438 0.98 -5.44 8.23
N LYS A 439 0.30 -6.55 8.55
CA LYS A 439 -0.59 -6.72 9.70
C LYS A 439 0.06 -7.48 10.85
N PHE A 440 1.32 -7.88 10.68
CA PHE A 440 2.14 -8.48 11.71
C PHE A 440 3.00 -7.44 12.44
N PHE A 441 2.87 -7.39 13.75
CA PHE A 441 3.62 -6.49 14.64
C PHE A 441 4.27 -7.30 15.75
N SER A 442 5.44 -6.84 16.20
CA SER A 442 6.10 -7.36 17.38
C SER A 442 6.86 -6.25 18.10
N ASP A 443 7.06 -6.39 19.40
CA ASP A 443 8.05 -5.57 20.12
C ASP A 443 9.43 -6.21 20.00
N THR A 444 10.44 -5.43 19.64
CA THR A 444 11.79 -5.94 19.44
C THR A 444 12.61 -6.04 20.74
N GLN A 445 12.04 -5.70 21.90
CA GLN A 445 12.78 -5.35 23.12
C GLN A 445 12.50 -6.23 24.34
N GLY A 446 11.52 -7.14 24.31
CA GLY A 446 11.24 -8.07 25.42
C GLY A 446 12.22 -9.25 25.59
N SER A 447 13.11 -9.51 24.61
CA SER A 447 14.04 -10.64 24.62
C SER A 447 15.29 -10.35 23.79
N SER A 448 16.45 -10.83 24.22
CA SER A 448 17.73 -10.70 23.48
C SER A 448 17.79 -11.51 22.18
N ASN A 449 16.76 -12.33 21.89
CA ASN A 449 16.49 -12.96 20.60
C ASN A 449 15.04 -12.67 20.15
N GLY A 450 14.53 -11.47 20.44
CA GLY A 450 13.12 -11.10 20.32
C GLY A 450 12.54 -11.21 18.91
N CYS A 451 11.25 -11.55 18.85
CA CYS A 451 10.49 -11.62 17.62
C CYS A 451 10.52 -10.28 16.85
N ALA A 452 10.85 -10.30 15.56
CA ALA A 452 11.04 -9.09 14.77
C ALA A 452 10.13 -9.06 13.53
N SER A 453 9.15 -8.15 13.51
CA SER A 453 8.42 -7.81 12.29
C SER A 453 9.33 -7.02 11.34
N GLY A 454 9.81 -7.68 10.28
CA GLY A 454 10.65 -7.05 9.24
C GLY A 454 9.94 -5.96 8.43
N ALA A 455 8.60 -5.87 8.50
CA ALA A 455 7.81 -4.83 7.85
C ALA A 455 7.39 -3.70 8.81
N GLN A 456 7.32 -3.96 10.13
CA GLN A 456 6.80 -3.04 11.14
C GLN A 456 7.64 -3.13 12.43
N SER A 457 8.92 -2.76 12.36
CA SER A 457 9.79 -2.72 13.54
C SER A 457 9.39 -1.55 14.47
N VAL A 458 8.74 -1.87 15.59
CA VAL A 458 8.40 -0.90 16.63
C VAL A 458 9.00 -1.34 17.97
N ALA A 459 9.48 -0.37 18.74
CA ALA A 459 10.23 -0.66 19.97
C ALA A 459 9.34 -1.06 21.16
N GLU A 460 8.03 -0.82 21.10
CA GLU A 460 7.13 -0.89 22.25
C GLU A 460 5.67 -1.13 21.83
N LEU A 461 4.92 -1.85 22.67
CA LEU A 461 3.53 -2.22 22.46
C LEU A 461 2.57 -1.04 22.26
N VAL A 462 2.72 0.07 23.00
CA VAL A 462 1.86 1.26 22.79
C VAL A 462 2.08 1.86 21.38
N SER A 463 3.30 1.75 20.84
CA SER A 463 3.62 2.17 19.47
C SER A 463 3.11 1.18 18.40
N VAL A 464 2.91 -0.10 18.74
CA VAL A 464 2.20 -1.07 17.88
C VAL A 464 0.77 -0.59 17.66
N PHE A 465 0.01 -0.36 18.72
CA PHE A 465 -1.40 0.04 18.61
C PHE A 465 -1.59 1.37 17.87
N LYS A 466 -0.67 2.33 18.05
CA LYS A 466 -0.63 3.57 17.26
C LYS A 466 -0.40 3.30 15.77
N SER A 467 0.48 2.36 15.43
CA SER A 467 0.75 1.97 14.04
C SER A 467 -0.46 1.25 13.40
N ILE A 468 -1.14 0.38 14.16
CA ILE A 468 -2.38 -0.28 13.73
C ILE A 468 -3.47 0.78 13.46
N SER A 469 -3.64 1.79 14.32
CA SER A 469 -4.65 2.83 14.08
C SER A 469 -4.41 3.62 12.78
N TYR A 470 -3.15 3.87 12.40
CA TYR A 470 -2.83 4.48 11.10
C TYR A 470 -3.11 3.55 9.91
N SER A 471 -3.00 2.23 10.09
CA SER A 471 -3.30 1.23 9.06
C SER A 471 -4.82 1.08 8.84
N LEU A 472 -5.61 1.21 9.92
CA LEU A 472 -7.06 1.12 9.87
C LEU A 472 -7.73 2.37 9.27
N VAL A 473 -7.12 3.54 9.42
CA VAL A 473 -7.71 4.82 9.02
C VAL A 473 -6.81 5.58 8.02
N PRO A 474 -6.49 4.99 6.84
CA PRO A 474 -5.53 5.57 5.91
C PRO A 474 -6.01 6.90 5.31
N PRO A 475 -5.10 7.85 5.00
CA PRO A 475 -5.44 9.03 4.22
C PRO A 475 -5.92 8.62 2.81
N ARG A 476 -6.78 9.45 2.20
CA ARG A 476 -7.36 9.19 0.88
C ARG A 476 -7.19 10.39 -0.04
N LEU A 477 -6.99 10.13 -1.33
CA LEU A 477 -7.05 11.15 -2.37
C LEU A 477 -8.47 11.73 -2.47
N LEU A 478 -8.54 13.04 -2.60
CA LEU A 478 -9.77 13.80 -2.83
C LEU A 478 -9.79 14.28 -4.28
N LEU A 479 -10.98 14.40 -4.86
CA LEU A 479 -11.13 15.03 -6.17
C LEU A 479 -10.62 16.48 -6.09
N ASN A 480 -9.99 16.97 -7.15
CA ASN A 480 -9.41 18.33 -7.14
C ASN A 480 -10.49 19.45 -7.08
N THR A 481 -11.77 19.08 -7.15
CA THR A 481 -12.96 19.93 -6.98
C THR A 481 -13.56 19.85 -5.57
N THR A 482 -12.97 19.08 -4.64
CA THR A 482 -13.47 18.93 -3.27
C THR A 482 -13.18 20.20 -2.45
N THR A 483 -14.24 20.85 -1.96
CA THR A 483 -14.23 22.09 -1.15
C THR A 483 -14.48 21.82 0.33
#